data_AF-A0A7C9LPS9-F1
#
_entry.id   AF-A0A7C9LPS9-F1
#
_cell.length_a   1.000
_cell.length_b   1.000
_cell.length_c   1.000
_cell.angle_alpha   90.00
_cell.angle_beta   90.00
_cell.angle_gamma   90.00
#
_symmetry.space_group_name_H-M   'P 1'
#
loop_
_entity.id
_entity.type
_entity.pdbx_description
1 polymer ?
#
loop_
_entity_poly.entity_id
_entity_poly.type
_entity_poly.pdbx_seq_one_letter_code
_entity_poly.pdbx_strand_id
1 'polypeptide(L)'
;MEEILVPLFFFGSVFGFPLLRRHLIHRHAMDRAALALRQPVTATLPNPPVQADDAPALALRLPEPHRLYTLALLCRLEDAPQDTEPATHFLLRQTRAEYLPDTLRAYLAVTPAARQQLGGQGHTPESLLGEQLALLNQAVTEALAHDHTAANRLLTQGRFLADRARAPVELTALERFSGNRV
;
A
#
# COMPACT_ATOMS: atom_id res chain seq x y z
N MET A 1 45.10 8.52 -5.73
CA MET A 1 43.77 8.46 -5.10
C MET A 1 42.65 8.49 -6.14
N GLU A 2 42.77 7.74 -7.25
CA GLU A 2 41.81 7.81 -8.37
C GLU A 2 41.17 6.46 -8.74
N GLU A 3 41.61 5.34 -8.15
CA GLU A 3 41.13 3.99 -8.51
C GLU A 3 39.83 3.55 -7.82
N ILE A 4 39.36 4.28 -6.80
CA ILE A 4 38.13 3.93 -6.05
C ILE A 4 36.89 4.68 -6.59
N LEU A 5 37.10 5.74 -7.38
CA LEU A 5 36.03 6.64 -7.82
C LEU A 5 35.22 6.07 -9.00
N VAL A 6 35.84 5.24 -9.84
CA VAL A 6 35.23 4.64 -11.04
C VAL A 6 34.14 3.59 -10.69
N PRO A 7 34.35 2.61 -9.80
CA PRO A 7 33.31 1.63 -9.48
C PRO A 7 32.12 2.22 -8.70
N LEU A 8 32.33 3.29 -7.91
CA LEU A 8 31.27 3.95 -7.15
C LEU A 8 30.29 4.71 -8.06
N PHE A 9 30.80 5.38 -9.10
CA PHE A 9 29.96 6.02 -10.12
C PHE A 9 29.16 5.02 -10.95
N PHE A 10 29.75 3.86 -11.27
CA PHE A 10 29.08 2.78 -12.00
C PHE A 10 27.92 2.18 -11.19
N PHE A 11 28.14 1.89 -9.90
CA PHE A 11 27.07 1.42 -9.02
C PHE A 11 25.96 2.46 -8.82
N GLY A 12 26.33 3.74 -8.68
CA GLY A 12 25.35 4.84 -8.58
C GLY A 12 24.49 5.01 -9.84
N SER A 13 25.06 4.83 -11.04
CA SER A 13 24.30 5.00 -12.29
C SER A 13 23.44 3.77 -12.63
N VAL A 14 23.91 2.56 -12.33
CA VAL A 14 23.17 1.32 -12.61
C VAL A 14 22.00 1.13 -11.62
N PHE A 15 22.17 1.51 -10.35
CA PHE A 15 21.13 1.32 -9.32
C PHE A 15 20.34 2.58 -8.95
N GLY A 16 20.91 3.79 -9.12
CA GLY A 16 20.21 5.04 -8.81
C GLY A 16 19.24 5.51 -9.90
N PHE A 17 19.62 5.33 -11.17
CA PHE A 17 18.83 5.78 -12.32
C PHE A 17 17.48 5.03 -12.50
N PRO A 18 17.37 3.71 -12.24
CA PRO A 18 16.09 3.00 -12.32
C PRO A 18 15.10 3.40 -11.21
N LEU A 19 15.61 3.67 -10.00
CA LEU A 19 14.77 4.04 -8.85
C LEU A 19 14.19 5.45 -8.98
N LEU A 20 14.96 6.40 -9.56
CA LEU A 20 14.46 7.75 -9.84
C LEU A 20 13.41 7.77 -10.97
N ARG A 21 13.54 6.87 -11.96
CA ARG A 21 12.56 6.73 -13.06
C ARG A 21 11.22 6.18 -12.57
N ARG A 22 11.22 5.25 -11.58
CA ARG A 22 10.01 4.66 -11.00
C ARG A 22 9.15 5.71 -10.27
N HIS A 23 9.77 6.71 -9.65
CA HIS A 23 9.04 7.72 -8.89
C HIS A 23 8.30 8.74 -9.77
N LEU A 24 8.86 9.09 -10.93
CA LEU A 24 8.23 10.02 -11.89
C LEU A 24 7.07 9.39 -12.68
N ILE A 25 7.15 8.09 -12.99
CA ILE A 25 6.08 7.38 -13.70
C ILE A 25 4.83 7.22 -12.81
N HIS A 26 5.01 7.01 -11.51
CA HIS A 26 3.90 6.92 -10.55
C HIS A 26 3.08 8.22 -10.46
N ARG A 27 3.75 9.38 -10.54
CA ARG A 27 3.08 10.67 -10.39
C ARG A 27 2.15 10.97 -11.57
N HIS A 28 2.59 10.69 -12.79
CA HIS A 28 1.76 10.86 -13.99
C HIS A 28 0.64 9.81 -14.12
N ALA A 29 0.83 8.61 -13.58
CA ALA A 29 -0.23 7.60 -13.52
C ALA A 29 -1.37 8.03 -12.59
N MET A 30 -1.04 8.65 -11.44
CA MET A 30 -2.01 9.19 -10.49
C MET A 30 -2.79 10.38 -11.07
N ASP A 31 -2.12 11.29 -11.78
CA ASP A 31 -2.79 12.44 -12.42
C ASP A 31 -3.77 11.99 -13.52
N ARG A 32 -3.46 10.91 -14.26
CA ARG A 32 -4.38 10.33 -15.25
C ARG A 32 -5.58 9.63 -14.60
N ALA A 33 -5.39 8.92 -13.49
CA ALA A 33 -6.48 8.31 -12.73
C ALA A 33 -7.41 9.38 -12.12
N ALA A 34 -6.84 10.47 -11.60
CA ALA A 34 -7.60 11.60 -11.06
C ALA A 34 -8.45 12.31 -12.13
N LEU A 35 -7.97 12.40 -13.38
CA LEU A 35 -8.74 12.95 -14.50
C LEU A 35 -9.82 11.99 -15.00
N ALA A 36 -9.59 10.67 -14.95
CA ALA A 36 -10.58 9.65 -15.30
C ALA A 36 -11.75 9.62 -14.31
N LEU A 37 -11.48 9.79 -13.01
CA LEU A 37 -12.50 9.94 -11.96
C LEU A 37 -13.34 11.22 -12.09
N ARG A 38 -12.86 12.21 -12.86
CA ARG A 38 -13.50 13.52 -13.04
C ARG A 38 -14.40 13.58 -14.28
N GLN A 39 -14.44 12.52 -15.10
CA GLN A 39 -15.39 12.40 -16.18
C GLN A 39 -16.76 11.96 -15.62
N PRO A 40 -17.85 12.71 -15.85
CA PRO A 40 -19.18 12.20 -15.58
C PRO A 40 -19.46 11.07 -16.57
N VAL A 41 -19.49 9.82 -16.08
CA VAL A 41 -19.90 8.65 -16.87
C VAL A 41 -21.41 8.76 -17.09
N THR A 42 -21.82 9.47 -18.13
CA THR A 42 -23.17 9.38 -18.70
C THR A 42 -23.24 8.17 -19.60
N ALA A 43 -23.32 6.98 -19.00
CA ALA A 43 -23.72 5.77 -19.68
C ALA A 43 -24.75 5.05 -18.79
N THR A 44 -25.99 5.51 -18.87
CA THR A 44 -27.14 4.87 -18.26
C THR A 44 -27.46 3.58 -19.03
N LEU A 45 -26.75 2.51 -18.71
CA LEU A 45 -27.25 1.16 -18.91
C LEU A 45 -28.08 0.80 -17.68
N PRO A 46 -29.22 0.08 -17.81
CA PRO A 46 -29.90 -0.49 -16.66
C PRO A 46 -28.91 -1.44 -16.00
N ASN A 47 -28.38 -1.04 -14.84
CA ASN A 47 -27.59 -1.92 -14.01
C ASN A 47 -28.58 -2.99 -13.51
N PRO A 48 -28.53 -4.26 -13.98
CA PRO A 48 -29.25 -5.29 -13.25
C PRO A 48 -28.73 -5.26 -11.81
N PRO A 49 -29.54 -5.63 -10.80
CA PRO A 49 -29.00 -5.85 -9.48
C PRO A 49 -28.05 -7.05 -9.60
N VAL A 50 -26.78 -6.76 -9.91
CA VAL A 50 -25.73 -7.74 -9.78
C VAL A 50 -25.70 -7.99 -8.29
N GLN A 51 -26.30 -9.10 -7.85
CA GLN A 51 -25.78 -9.82 -6.71
C GLN A 51 -24.35 -10.17 -7.13
N ALA A 52 -23.46 -9.21 -6.92
CA ALA A 52 -22.05 -9.30 -7.25
C ALA A 52 -21.57 -10.49 -6.42
N ASP A 53 -21.14 -11.56 -7.10
CA ASP A 53 -20.58 -12.73 -6.42
C ASP A 53 -19.63 -12.23 -5.32
N ASP A 54 -19.95 -12.55 -4.07
CA ASP A 54 -19.13 -12.13 -2.93
C ASP A 54 -17.71 -12.67 -3.13
N ALA A 55 -16.69 -11.90 -2.76
CA ALA A 55 -15.29 -12.28 -2.95
C ALA A 55 -14.95 -13.71 -2.47
N PRO A 56 -15.52 -14.23 -1.37
CA PRO A 56 -15.37 -15.64 -0.98
C PRO A 56 -15.94 -16.64 -1.99
N ALA A 57 -17.10 -16.36 -2.59
CA ALA A 57 -17.71 -17.22 -3.61
C ALA A 57 -16.85 -17.26 -4.88
N LEU A 58 -16.29 -16.11 -5.28
CA LEU A 58 -15.33 -16.03 -6.38
C LEU A 58 -14.04 -16.82 -6.09
N ALA A 59 -13.53 -16.73 -4.85
CA ALA A 59 -12.31 -17.42 -4.45
C ALA A 59 -12.43 -18.95 -4.60
N LEU A 60 -13.58 -19.53 -4.23
CA LEU A 60 -13.82 -20.97 -4.33
C LEU A 60 -13.76 -21.52 -5.77
N ARG A 61 -14.03 -20.67 -6.77
CA ARG A 61 -13.99 -21.04 -8.20
C ARG A 61 -12.58 -21.09 -8.77
N LEU A 62 -11.58 -20.55 -8.06
CA LEU A 62 -10.20 -20.52 -8.51
C LEU A 62 -9.53 -21.91 -8.42
N PRO A 63 -8.54 -22.20 -9.30
CA PRO A 63 -7.68 -23.36 -9.14
C PRO A 63 -6.68 -23.16 -7.98
N GLU A 64 -6.16 -24.26 -7.45
CA GLU A 64 -5.02 -24.20 -6.52
C GLU A 64 -3.75 -23.76 -7.26
N PRO A 65 -2.84 -22.99 -6.63
CA PRO A 65 -2.84 -22.53 -5.22
C PRO A 65 -3.60 -21.22 -4.95
N HIS A 66 -4.16 -20.58 -6.00
CA HIS A 66 -4.73 -19.24 -5.92
C HIS A 66 -5.96 -19.16 -5.00
N ARG A 67 -6.73 -20.25 -4.91
CA ARG A 67 -7.85 -20.37 -3.97
C ARG A 67 -7.39 -20.18 -2.53
N LEU A 68 -6.44 -20.98 -2.07
CA LEU A 68 -5.93 -20.89 -0.69
C LEU A 68 -5.32 -19.51 -0.40
N TYR A 69 -4.56 -18.96 -1.35
CA TYR A 69 -3.97 -17.65 -1.20
C TYR A 69 -5.03 -16.54 -1.05
N THR A 70 -6.06 -16.58 -1.90
CA THR A 70 -7.17 -15.61 -1.86
C THR A 70 -7.96 -15.71 -0.56
N LEU A 71 -8.24 -16.93 -0.09
CA LEU A 71 -8.92 -17.15 1.20
C LEU A 71 -8.08 -16.63 2.37
N ALA A 72 -6.77 -16.84 2.37
CA ALA A 72 -5.88 -16.30 3.40
C ALA A 72 -5.87 -14.76 3.40
N LEU A 73 -5.91 -14.13 2.22
CA LEU A 73 -6.04 -12.67 2.10
C LEU A 73 -7.39 -12.17 2.62
N LEU A 74 -8.50 -12.88 2.32
CA LEU A 74 -9.83 -12.56 2.84
C LEU A 74 -9.88 -12.65 4.37
N CYS A 75 -9.33 -13.70 4.97
CA CYS A 75 -9.22 -13.83 6.42
C CYS A 75 -8.44 -12.64 7.01
N ARG A 76 -7.30 -12.28 6.41
CA ARG A 76 -6.51 -11.13 6.88
C ARG A 76 -7.28 -9.80 6.81
N LEU A 77 -8.07 -9.60 5.77
CA LEU A 77 -8.90 -8.41 5.61
C LEU A 77 -10.04 -8.37 6.64
N GLU A 78 -10.58 -9.52 7.05
CA GLU A 78 -11.61 -9.63 8.08
C GLU A 78 -11.02 -9.45 9.49
N ASP A 79 -9.84 -10.02 9.74
CA ASP A 79 -9.12 -9.97 11.01
C ASP A 79 -8.43 -8.62 11.28
N ALA A 80 -8.58 -7.65 10.36
CA ALA A 80 -7.95 -6.35 10.51
C ALA A 80 -8.51 -5.58 11.73
N PRO A 81 -7.64 -4.88 12.49
CA PRO A 81 -8.06 -4.12 13.66
C PRO A 81 -9.08 -3.03 13.28
N GLN A 82 -10.13 -2.93 14.09
CA GLN A 82 -11.20 -1.93 13.90
C GLN A 82 -10.73 -0.51 14.24
N ASP A 83 -9.72 -0.39 15.11
CA ASP A 83 -9.12 0.87 15.52
C ASP A 83 -7.88 1.16 14.66
N THR A 84 -8.10 1.41 13.37
CA THR A 84 -7.07 1.82 12.42
C THR A 84 -7.29 3.24 11.95
N GLU A 85 -6.22 3.90 11.52
CA GLU A 85 -6.30 5.21 10.88
C GLU A 85 -7.32 5.21 9.73
N PRO A 86 -8.08 6.30 9.51
CA PRO A 86 -9.13 6.35 8.50
C PRO A 86 -8.65 5.98 7.09
N ALA A 87 -7.41 6.30 6.75
CA ALA A 87 -6.81 5.97 5.46
C ALA A 87 -6.58 4.45 5.32
N THR A 88 -6.05 3.80 6.36
CA THR A 88 -5.86 2.34 6.42
C THR A 88 -7.21 1.64 6.36
N HIS A 89 -8.17 2.06 7.18
CA HIS A 89 -9.52 1.51 7.18
C HIS A 89 -10.20 1.62 5.80
N PHE A 90 -10.08 2.77 5.14
CA PHE A 90 -10.60 2.98 3.79
C PHE A 90 -9.97 2.02 2.77
N LEU A 91 -8.64 1.88 2.78
CA LEU A 91 -7.92 0.99 1.87
C LEU A 91 -8.33 -0.47 2.07
N LEU A 92 -8.45 -0.94 3.31
CA LEU A 92 -8.87 -2.31 3.62
C LEU A 92 -10.29 -2.58 3.12
N ARG A 93 -11.21 -1.66 3.40
CA ARG A 93 -12.60 -1.75 2.95
C ARG A 93 -12.70 -1.78 1.43
N GLN A 94 -11.97 -0.90 0.73
CA GLN A 94 -12.00 -0.85 -0.73
C GLN A 94 -11.32 -2.07 -1.35
N THR A 95 -10.25 -2.58 -0.75
CA THR A 95 -9.62 -3.83 -1.19
C THR A 95 -10.60 -5.00 -1.11
N ARG A 96 -11.35 -5.11 -0.01
CA ARG A 96 -12.37 -6.16 0.19
C ARG A 96 -13.55 -6.03 -0.75
N ALA A 97 -14.08 -4.82 -0.94
CA ALA A 97 -15.33 -4.59 -1.64
C ALA A 97 -15.18 -4.46 -3.16
N GLU A 98 -14.03 -3.97 -3.63
CA GLU A 98 -13.84 -3.62 -5.04
C GLU A 98 -12.63 -4.33 -5.64
N TYR A 99 -11.41 -4.04 -5.17
CA TYR A 99 -10.20 -4.46 -5.88
C TYR A 99 -10.03 -5.98 -5.95
N LEU A 100 -10.25 -6.68 -4.84
CA LEU A 100 -10.16 -8.13 -4.81
C LEU A 100 -11.24 -8.78 -5.70
N PRO A 101 -12.56 -8.53 -5.50
CA PRO A 101 -13.57 -9.16 -6.35
C PRO A 101 -13.45 -8.76 -7.83
N ASP A 102 -13.03 -7.53 -8.16
CA ASP A 102 -12.75 -7.13 -9.54
C ASP A 102 -11.61 -7.94 -10.14
N THR A 103 -10.51 -8.14 -9.40
CA THR A 103 -9.37 -8.96 -9.83
C THR A 103 -9.80 -10.41 -10.11
N LEU A 104 -10.61 -10.99 -9.23
CA LEU A 104 -11.09 -12.36 -9.38
C LEU A 104 -12.05 -12.49 -10.57
N ARG A 105 -12.97 -11.53 -10.74
CA ARG A 105 -13.88 -11.49 -11.91
C ARG A 105 -13.09 -11.35 -13.21
N ALA A 106 -12.06 -10.51 -13.24
CA ALA A 106 -11.21 -10.35 -14.41
C ALA A 106 -10.52 -11.67 -14.81
N TYR A 107 -9.96 -12.42 -13.85
CA TYR A 107 -9.35 -13.73 -14.11
C TYR A 107 -10.37 -14.75 -14.62
N LEU A 108 -11.54 -14.82 -13.98
CA LEU A 108 -12.59 -15.78 -14.36
C LEU A 108 -13.23 -15.45 -15.73
N ALA A 109 -13.15 -14.20 -16.17
CA ALA A 109 -13.63 -13.74 -17.47
C ALA A 109 -12.63 -13.96 -18.62
N VAL A 110 -11.42 -14.48 -18.36
CA VAL A 110 -10.39 -14.66 -19.39
C VAL A 110 -10.85 -15.70 -20.44
N THR A 111 -11.02 -15.24 -21.67
CA THR A 111 -11.44 -16.07 -22.82
C THR A 111 -10.26 -16.88 -23.40
N PRO A 112 -10.52 -17.96 -24.15
CA PRO A 112 -9.46 -18.73 -24.82
C PRO A 112 -8.58 -17.88 -25.74
N ALA A 113 -9.18 -16.92 -26.46
CA ALA A 113 -8.44 -15.98 -27.32
C ALA A 113 -7.51 -15.09 -26.49
N ALA A 114 -7.98 -14.57 -25.35
CA ALA A 114 -7.16 -13.78 -24.44
C ALA A 114 -6.00 -14.62 -23.86
N ARG A 115 -6.23 -15.91 -23.53
CA ARG A 115 -5.16 -16.82 -23.09
C ARG A 115 -4.08 -17.00 -24.15
N GLN A 116 -4.46 -17.17 -25.41
CA GLN A 116 -3.50 -17.27 -26.52
C GLN A 116 -2.70 -15.99 -26.71
N GLN A 117 -3.37 -14.83 -26.62
CA GLN A 117 -2.69 -13.53 -26.69
C GLN A 117 -1.69 -13.33 -25.55
N LEU A 118 -2.06 -13.68 -24.32
CA LEU A 118 -1.16 -13.64 -23.16
C LEU A 118 0.03 -14.60 -23.32
N GLY A 119 -0.22 -15.81 -23.84
CA GLY A 119 0.83 -16.78 -24.14
C GLY A 119 1.82 -16.26 -25.18
N GLY A 120 1.36 -15.53 -26.20
CA GLY A 120 2.22 -14.83 -27.16
C GLY A 120 3.11 -13.74 -26.54
N GLN A 121 2.75 -13.26 -25.35
CA GLN A 121 3.53 -12.30 -24.56
C GLN A 121 4.36 -12.96 -23.45
N GLY A 122 4.33 -14.29 -23.34
CA GLY A 122 5.05 -15.04 -22.32
C GLY A 122 4.37 -15.07 -20.94
N HIS A 123 3.11 -14.65 -20.84
CA HIS A 123 2.34 -14.65 -19.60
C HIS A 123 1.28 -15.75 -19.59
N THR A 124 0.99 -16.28 -18.40
CA THR A 124 -0.19 -17.10 -18.15
C THR A 124 -1.20 -16.33 -17.30
N PRO A 125 -2.51 -16.53 -17.48
CA PRO A 125 -3.53 -15.95 -16.61
C PRO A 125 -3.29 -16.22 -15.13
N GLU A 126 -2.77 -17.41 -14.81
CA GLU A 126 -2.41 -17.84 -13.46
C GLU A 126 -1.23 -17.02 -12.90
N SER A 127 -0.18 -16.80 -13.68
CA SER A 127 0.96 -15.95 -13.27
C SER A 127 0.49 -14.54 -12.95
N LEU A 128 -0.31 -13.95 -13.85
CA LEU A 128 -0.84 -12.60 -13.66
C LEU A 128 -1.75 -12.52 -12.45
N LEU A 129 -2.63 -13.51 -12.22
CA LEU A 129 -3.44 -13.55 -11.02
C LEU A 129 -2.57 -13.59 -9.76
N GLY A 130 -1.54 -14.44 -9.74
CA GLY A 130 -0.59 -14.53 -8.63
C GLY A 130 0.10 -13.20 -8.34
N GLU A 131 0.58 -12.50 -9.38
CA GLU A 131 1.21 -11.18 -9.25
C GLU A 131 0.23 -10.14 -8.67
N GLN A 132 -1.00 -10.10 -9.16
CA GLN A 132 -2.01 -9.15 -8.67
C GLN A 132 -2.39 -9.43 -7.22
N LEU A 133 -2.57 -10.69 -6.85
CA LEU A 133 -2.85 -11.08 -5.47
C LEU A 133 -1.66 -10.79 -4.53
N ALA A 134 -0.42 -10.91 -5.02
CA ALA A 134 0.77 -10.53 -4.27
C ALA A 134 0.81 -9.01 -4.00
N LEU A 135 0.49 -8.20 -5.01
CA LEU A 135 0.40 -6.74 -4.86
C LEU A 135 -0.67 -6.31 -3.86
N LEU A 136 -1.87 -6.90 -3.92
CA LEU A 136 -2.93 -6.62 -2.95
C LEU A 136 -2.49 -6.98 -1.53
N ASN A 137 -1.89 -8.16 -1.34
CA ASN A 137 -1.39 -8.59 -0.04
C ASN A 137 -0.28 -7.68 0.49
N GLN A 138 0.63 -7.22 -0.38
CA GLN A 138 1.66 -6.26 -0.01
C GLN A 138 1.06 -4.93 0.44
N ALA A 139 0.10 -4.38 -0.32
CA ALA A 139 -0.57 -3.12 0.01
C ALA A 139 -1.30 -3.20 1.37
N VAL A 140 -2.01 -4.31 1.63
CA VAL A 140 -2.67 -4.58 2.91
C VAL A 140 -1.65 -4.66 4.06
N THR A 141 -0.55 -5.38 3.84
CA THR A 141 0.50 -5.54 4.85
C THR A 141 1.18 -4.21 5.18
N GLU A 142 1.49 -3.41 4.16
CA GLU A 142 2.09 -2.10 4.33
C GLU A 142 1.13 -1.14 5.05
N ALA A 143 -0.15 -1.11 4.69
CA ALA A 143 -1.13 -0.24 5.34
C ALA A 143 -1.27 -0.55 6.84
N LEU A 144 -1.37 -1.84 7.19
CA LEU A 144 -1.43 -2.28 8.60
C LEU A 144 -0.13 -1.98 9.36
N ALA A 145 1.03 -2.11 8.71
CA ALA A 145 2.31 -1.77 9.34
C ALA A 145 2.45 -0.25 9.60
N HIS A 146 2.00 0.59 8.67
CA HIS A 146 2.11 2.06 8.78
C HIS A 146 1.29 2.60 9.96
N ASP A 147 0.09 2.06 10.17
CA ASP A 147 -0.81 2.41 11.28
C ASP A 147 -0.09 2.38 12.64
N HIS A 148 0.65 1.30 12.91
CA HIS A 148 1.41 1.15 14.15
C HIS A 148 2.61 2.10 14.25
N THR A 149 3.21 2.48 13.13
CA THR A 149 4.35 3.42 13.14
C THR A 149 3.92 4.85 13.48
N ALA A 150 2.73 5.27 13.07
CA ALA A 150 2.21 6.59 13.37
C ALA A 150 1.92 6.76 14.86
N ALA A 151 1.27 5.78 15.49
CA ALA A 151 1.05 5.73 16.93
C ALA A 151 2.39 5.81 17.71
N ASN A 152 3.39 5.02 17.32
CA ASN A 152 4.71 5.04 17.95
C ASN A 152 5.44 6.38 17.80
N ARG A 153 5.29 7.06 16.65
CA ARG A 153 5.84 8.41 16.44
C ARG A 153 5.18 9.44 17.36
N LEU A 154 3.86 9.42 17.50
CA LEU A 154 3.14 10.30 18.42
C LEU A 154 3.60 10.13 19.87
N LEU A 155 3.73 8.89 20.34
CA LEU A 155 4.22 8.60 21.68
C LEU A 155 5.66 9.10 21.89
N THR A 156 6.53 8.93 20.89
CA THR A 156 7.92 9.41 20.96
C THR A 156 8.00 10.93 20.99
N GLN A 157 7.20 11.61 20.17
CA GLN A 157 7.12 13.09 20.17
C GLN A 157 6.57 13.63 21.49
N GLY A 158 5.53 13.01 22.06
CA GLY A 158 4.98 13.39 23.36
C GLY A 158 6.01 13.28 24.49
N ARG A 159 6.82 12.21 24.52
CA ARG A 159 7.92 12.04 25.47
C ARG A 159 8.97 13.14 25.34
N PHE A 160 9.40 13.43 24.12
CA PHE A 160 10.37 14.50 23.87
C PHE A 160 9.86 15.88 24.32
N LEU A 161 8.59 16.20 24.04
CA LEU A 161 7.98 17.45 24.48
C LEU A 161 7.88 17.54 26.01
N ALA A 162 7.52 16.44 26.67
CA ALA A 162 7.47 16.36 28.14
C ALA A 162 8.86 16.56 28.77
N ASP A 163 9.89 15.93 28.22
CA ASP A 163 11.28 16.07 28.68
C ASP A 163 11.77 17.52 28.51
N ARG A 164 11.49 18.14 27.36
CA ARG A 164 11.85 19.55 27.09
C ARG A 164 11.07 20.53 27.96
N ALA A 165 9.80 20.25 28.28
CA ALA A 165 8.98 21.08 29.16
C ALA A 165 9.37 20.94 30.64
N ARG A 166 10.04 19.84 31.03
CA ARG A 166 10.57 19.63 32.38
C ARG A 166 11.95 20.29 32.58
N ALA A 167 12.76 20.35 31.52
CA ALA A 167 14.07 21.02 31.51
C ALA A 167 14.13 22.54 31.80
N PRO A 168 13.08 23.39 31.66
CA PRO A 168 13.19 24.83 31.93
C PRO A 168 13.12 25.18 33.42
N VAL A 169 12.84 24.22 34.31
CA VAL A 169 12.63 24.49 35.74
C VAL A 169 13.93 24.42 36.56
N GLU A 170 14.94 23.67 36.13
CA GLU A 170 16.18 23.52 36.91
C GLU A 170 17.19 24.67 36.71
N LEU A 171 17.20 25.33 35.54
CA LEU A 171 18.15 26.41 35.26
C LEU A 171 17.81 27.72 36.03
N THR A 172 16.55 27.93 36.43
CA THR A 172 16.14 29.10 37.24
C THR A 172 16.29 28.89 38.74
N ALA A 173 16.55 27.66 39.20
CA ALA A 173 16.76 27.33 40.61
C ALA A 173 18.23 27.47 41.02
N LEU A 174 19.17 27.17 40.11
CA LEU A 174 20.61 27.27 40.37
C LEU A 174 21.16 28.71 40.30
N GLU A 175 20.55 29.61 39.51
CA GLU A 175 20.97 31.03 39.49
C GLU A 175 20.52 31.80 40.74
N ARG A 176 19.49 31.35 41.47
CA ARG A 176 19.00 32.04 42.68
C ARG A 176 19.78 31.73 43.96
N PHE A 177 20.59 30.66 43.97
CA PHE A 177 21.36 30.26 45.16
C PHE A 177 22.82 30.76 45.15
N SER A 178 23.29 31.37 44.05
CA SER A 178 24.66 31.89 43.92
C SER A 178 24.77 33.41 44.13
N GLY A 179 23.72 34.08 44.62
CA GLY A 179 23.65 35.54 44.72
C GLY A 179 23.69 36.12 46.15
N ASN A 180 23.94 35.33 47.20
CA ASN A 180 23.94 35.87 48.57
C ASN A 180 25.07 35.31 49.42
N ARG A 181 26.31 35.68 49.07
CA ARG A 181 27.39 35.81 50.06
C ARG A 181 28.22 37.05 49.75
N VAL A 182 28.33 37.89 50.78
CA VAL A 182 29.16 39.10 51.01
C VAL A 182 28.40 40.40 50.86
#